data_AF-A0A3N4YTU5-F1
#
_entry.id   AF-A0A3N4YTU5-F1
#
_cell.length_a   1.000
_cell.length_b   1.000
_cell.length_c   1.000
_cell.angle_alpha   90.00
_cell.angle_beta   90.00
_cell.angle_gamma   90.00
#
_symmetry.space_group_name_H-M   'P 1'
#
loop_
_entity.id
_entity.type
_entity.pdbx_description
1 polymer ?
#
loop_
_entity_poly.entity_id
_entity_poly.type
_entity_poly.pdbx_seq_one_letter_code
_entity_poly.pdbx_strand_id
1 'polypeptide(L)'
;MTTPPPVPPPPAGHSTPPSPPGTGRRRAVAVPWLATALVLALALAGYLWVTTTQWQRTAQEWEGEAHRYASEAAALDQQLEGANAELTAARDQLAAATGRISELANEKAQLGDENVASQQHLDYQARVSEAAAKVAVALGSCVNAQEQLIGYLEDADAYDPADLTRFQNQVGDLCDKANDANDALQAELAS
;
A
#
# COMPACT_ATOMS: atom_id res chain seq x y z
N MET A 1 -147.04 -43.57 33.92
CA MET A 1 -147.33 -44.16 35.24
C MET A 1 -146.10 -44.95 35.69
N THR A 2 -145.58 -44.62 36.88
CA THR A 2 -144.79 -45.48 37.77
C THR A 2 -143.34 -45.85 37.38
N THR A 3 -142.36 -45.15 37.98
CA THR A 3 -141.07 -45.70 38.47
C THR A 3 -141.32 -46.43 39.81
N PRO A 4 -140.59 -47.49 40.25
CA PRO A 4 -139.18 -47.49 40.75
C PRO A 4 -138.48 -48.90 40.65
N PRO A 5 -137.50 -49.39 41.48
CA PRO A 5 -136.39 -48.83 42.30
C PRO A 5 -134.97 -49.47 42.01
N PRO A 6 -133.88 -49.13 42.75
CA PRO A 6 -132.46 -49.31 42.37
C PRO A 6 -131.73 -50.52 43.02
N VAL A 7 -130.50 -50.80 42.56
CA VAL A 7 -129.58 -51.87 43.06
C VAL A 7 -128.24 -51.27 43.55
N PRO A 8 -127.65 -51.77 44.68
CA PRO A 8 -126.52 -51.16 45.40
C PRO A 8 -125.10 -51.61 44.94
N PRO A 9 -124.01 -50.99 45.47
CA PRO A 9 -122.66 -51.00 44.86
C PRO A 9 -121.66 -52.00 45.47
N PRO A 10 -120.53 -52.30 44.80
CA PRO A 10 -119.32 -52.87 45.41
C PRO A 10 -118.05 -51.96 45.35
N PRO A 11 -116.98 -52.25 46.12
CA PRO A 11 -116.09 -51.25 46.71
C PRO A 11 -114.74 -50.97 46.00
N ALA A 12 -114.14 -49.87 46.47
CA ALA A 12 -112.83 -49.23 46.26
C ALA A 12 -111.66 -50.03 45.64
N GLY A 13 -110.96 -49.36 44.71
CA GLY A 13 -109.59 -49.67 44.30
C GLY A 13 -108.70 -48.41 44.39
N HIS A 14 -107.76 -48.41 45.32
CA HIS A 14 -106.73 -47.38 45.48
C HIS A 14 -105.75 -47.47 44.29
N SER A 15 -105.63 -46.40 43.53
CA SER A 15 -104.66 -46.31 42.43
C SER A 15 -103.42 -45.56 42.89
N THR A 16 -102.34 -46.31 43.17
CA THR A 16 -100.98 -45.79 43.38
C THR A 16 -100.51 -45.03 42.14
N PRO A 17 -99.89 -43.84 42.25
CA PRO A 17 -99.35 -43.15 41.07
C PRO A 17 -98.15 -43.92 40.49
N PRO A 18 -98.02 -44.00 39.15
CA PRO A 18 -96.92 -44.71 38.53
C PRO A 18 -95.58 -43.97 38.67
N SER A 19 -94.55 -44.69 39.08
CA SER A 19 -93.15 -44.27 39.00
C SER A 19 -92.75 -43.93 37.55
N PRO A 20 -91.93 -42.88 37.31
CA PRO A 20 -91.52 -42.52 35.96
C PRO A 20 -90.59 -43.59 35.33
N PRO A 21 -90.78 -43.94 34.04
CA PRO A 21 -89.94 -44.90 33.35
C PRO A 21 -88.55 -44.33 33.03
N GLY A 22 -87.54 -45.20 33.13
CA GLY A 22 -86.12 -44.87 33.15
C GLY A 22 -85.54 -44.23 31.88
N THR A 23 -84.60 -43.32 32.11
CA THR A 23 -83.76 -42.62 31.14
C THR A 23 -82.70 -43.55 30.51
N GLY A 24 -83.12 -44.60 29.79
CA GLY A 24 -82.19 -45.56 29.17
C GLY A 24 -81.74 -45.19 27.75
N ARG A 25 -82.56 -44.45 27.00
CA ARG A 25 -82.38 -44.30 25.54
C ARG A 25 -81.45 -43.16 25.11
N ARG A 26 -81.30 -42.11 25.94
CA ARG A 26 -80.40 -40.97 25.65
C ARG A 26 -78.93 -41.29 25.89
N ARG A 27 -78.62 -42.22 26.81
CA ARG A 27 -77.24 -42.65 27.09
C ARG A 27 -76.65 -43.51 25.96
N ALA A 28 -77.47 -44.28 25.24
CA ALA A 28 -77.01 -45.14 24.16
C ALA A 28 -76.46 -44.36 22.95
N VAL A 29 -76.96 -43.14 22.68
CA VAL A 29 -76.48 -42.28 21.57
C VAL A 29 -75.36 -41.32 22.02
N ALA A 30 -75.33 -40.95 23.30
CA ALA A 30 -74.32 -40.02 23.83
C ALA A 30 -72.91 -40.63 23.85
N VAL A 31 -72.77 -41.92 24.20
CA VAL A 31 -71.47 -42.62 24.27
C VAL A 31 -70.73 -42.67 22.93
N PRO A 32 -71.34 -43.07 21.79
CA PRO A 32 -70.63 -43.08 20.50
C PRO A 32 -70.27 -41.67 20.01
N TRP A 33 -71.08 -40.65 20.34
CA TRP A 33 -70.78 -39.26 20.03
C TRP A 33 -69.58 -38.73 20.82
N LEU A 34 -69.50 -39.07 22.11
CA LEU A 34 -68.37 -38.71 22.96
C LEU A 34 -67.08 -39.41 22.50
N ALA A 35 -67.17 -40.69 22.12
CA ALA A 35 -66.04 -41.43 21.59
C ALA A 35 -65.53 -40.84 20.26
N THR A 36 -66.42 -40.49 19.34
CA THR A 36 -66.04 -39.85 18.07
C THR A 36 -65.45 -38.46 18.29
N ALA A 37 -66.03 -37.64 19.16
CA ALA A 37 -65.47 -36.33 19.52
C ALA A 37 -64.07 -36.45 20.14
N LEU A 38 -63.84 -37.44 21.00
CA LEU A 38 -62.54 -37.70 21.61
C LEU A 38 -61.49 -38.10 20.57
N VAL A 39 -61.83 -39.02 19.66
CA VAL A 39 -60.93 -39.43 18.56
C VAL A 39 -60.58 -38.23 17.67
N LEU A 40 -61.55 -37.37 17.37
CA LEU A 40 -61.35 -36.19 16.53
C LEU A 40 -60.45 -35.16 17.22
N ALA A 41 -60.62 -34.96 18.54
CA ALA A 41 -59.75 -34.10 19.33
C ALA A 41 -58.31 -34.61 19.40
N LEU A 42 -58.12 -35.92 19.58
CA LEU A 42 -56.79 -36.54 19.56
C LEU A 42 -56.12 -36.43 18.19
N ALA A 43 -56.88 -36.63 17.10
CA ALA A 43 -56.37 -36.46 15.74
C ALA A 43 -55.94 -35.01 15.48
N LEU A 44 -56.73 -34.02 15.93
CA LEU A 44 -56.41 -32.60 15.81
C LEU A 44 -55.16 -32.23 16.61
N ALA A 45 -55.04 -32.74 17.83
CA ALA A 45 -53.86 -32.54 18.68
C ALA A 45 -52.61 -33.13 18.04
N GLY A 46 -52.70 -34.35 17.49
CA GLY A 46 -51.60 -34.99 16.77
C GLY A 46 -51.20 -34.21 15.52
N TYR A 47 -52.17 -33.73 14.73
CA TYR A 47 -51.90 -32.90 13.55
C TYR A 47 -51.21 -31.58 13.93
N LEU A 48 -51.73 -30.87 14.94
CA LEU A 48 -51.14 -29.63 15.47
C LEU A 48 -49.72 -29.85 16.00
N TRP A 49 -49.47 -30.98 16.66
CA TRP A 49 -48.15 -31.35 17.13
C TRP A 49 -47.16 -31.57 15.97
N VAL A 50 -47.56 -32.36 14.97
CA VAL A 50 -46.72 -32.63 13.79
C VAL A 50 -46.42 -31.34 13.03
N THR A 51 -47.41 -30.50 12.77
CA THR A 51 -47.13 -29.23 12.08
C THR A 51 -46.22 -28.33 12.92
N THR A 52 -46.48 -28.17 14.22
CA THR A 52 -45.65 -27.32 15.11
C THR A 52 -44.20 -27.79 15.14
N THR A 53 -43.97 -29.09 15.28
CA THR A 53 -42.61 -29.64 15.29
C THR A 53 -41.89 -29.46 13.95
N GLN A 54 -42.60 -29.53 12.83
CA GLN A 54 -42.01 -29.25 11.51
C GLN A 54 -41.62 -27.78 11.38
N TRP A 55 -42.50 -26.86 11.80
CA TRP A 55 -42.20 -25.42 11.81
C TRP A 55 -40.98 -25.10 12.69
N GLN A 56 -40.88 -25.72 13.87
CA GLN A 56 -39.73 -25.53 14.76
C GLN A 56 -38.42 -26.01 14.14
N ARG A 57 -38.41 -27.16 13.45
CA ARG A 57 -37.22 -27.66 12.75
C ARG A 57 -36.79 -26.72 11.63
N THR A 58 -37.74 -26.29 10.81
CA THR A 58 -37.46 -25.35 9.71
C THR A 58 -36.95 -24.02 10.26
N ALA A 59 -37.53 -23.49 11.34
CA ALA A 59 -37.05 -22.26 11.97
C ALA A 59 -35.60 -22.39 12.47
N GLN A 60 -35.25 -23.51 13.12
CA GLN A 60 -33.87 -23.77 13.58
C GLN A 60 -32.88 -23.90 12.40
N GLU A 61 -33.31 -24.51 11.30
CA GLU A 61 -32.50 -24.61 10.08
C GLU A 61 -32.21 -23.23 9.48
N TRP A 62 -33.24 -22.38 9.37
CA TRP A 62 -33.08 -20.99 8.90
C TRP A 62 -32.20 -20.15 9.82
N GLU A 63 -32.35 -20.30 11.14
CA GLU A 63 -31.50 -19.60 12.10
C GLU A 63 -30.04 -20.05 11.97
N GLY A 64 -29.78 -21.35 11.83
CA GLY A 64 -28.43 -21.88 11.61
C GLY A 64 -27.81 -21.34 10.31
N GLU A 65 -28.59 -21.31 9.24
CA GLU A 65 -28.16 -20.80 7.94
C GLU A 65 -27.86 -19.29 7.99
N ALA A 66 -28.72 -18.52 8.65
CA ALA A 66 -28.51 -17.08 8.87
C ALA A 66 -27.23 -16.81 9.68
N HIS A 67 -26.96 -17.60 10.73
CA HIS A 67 -25.73 -17.49 11.51
C HIS A 67 -24.49 -17.86 10.70
N ARG A 68 -24.58 -18.88 9.84
CA ARG A 68 -23.49 -19.26 8.93
C ARG A 68 -23.19 -18.14 7.94
N TYR A 69 -24.20 -17.56 7.30
CA TYR A 69 -23.98 -16.43 6.40
C TYR A 69 -23.45 -15.19 7.12
N ALA A 70 -23.92 -14.93 8.35
CA ALA A 70 -23.38 -13.84 9.15
C ALA A 70 -21.91 -14.04 9.52
N SER A 71 -21.51 -15.27 9.90
CA SER A 71 -20.11 -15.58 10.21
C SER A 71 -19.22 -15.54 8.97
N GLU A 72 -19.71 -16.02 7.83
CA GLU A 72 -19.00 -15.91 6.54
C GLU A 72 -18.83 -14.45 6.13
N ALA A 73 -19.87 -13.63 6.23
CA ALA A 73 -19.79 -12.20 5.94
C ALA A 73 -18.75 -11.50 6.83
N ALA A 74 -18.75 -11.78 8.13
CA ALA A 74 -17.76 -11.24 9.06
C ALA A 74 -16.32 -11.70 8.73
N ALA A 75 -16.14 -12.97 8.34
CA ALA A 75 -14.84 -13.50 7.95
C ALA A 75 -14.33 -12.89 6.62
N LEU A 76 -15.22 -12.63 5.67
CA LEU A 76 -14.88 -11.94 4.42
C LEU A 76 -14.51 -10.48 4.67
N ASP A 77 -15.24 -9.79 5.55
CA ASP A 77 -14.96 -8.41 5.92
C ASP A 77 -13.58 -8.27 6.58
N GLN A 78 -13.25 -9.17 7.51
CA GLN A 78 -11.93 -9.23 8.13
C GLN A 78 -10.80 -9.50 7.12
N GLN A 79 -11.04 -10.36 6.12
CA GLN A 79 -10.07 -10.60 5.04
C GLN A 79 -9.88 -9.36 4.16
N LEU A 80 -10.95 -8.62 3.86
CA LEU A 80 -10.87 -7.38 3.10
C LEU A 80 -10.12 -6.29 3.87
N GLU A 81 -10.37 -6.15 5.17
CA GLU A 81 -9.64 -5.22 6.03
C GLU A 81 -8.14 -5.57 6.07
N GLY A 82 -7.82 -6.86 6.23
CA GLY A 82 -6.44 -7.35 6.16
C GLY A 82 -5.76 -7.06 4.81
N ALA A 83 -6.41 -7.38 3.70
CA ALA A 83 -5.88 -7.12 2.36
C ALA A 83 -5.68 -5.62 2.08
N ASN A 84 -6.57 -4.76 2.57
CA ASN A 84 -6.43 -3.31 2.47
C ASN A 84 -5.27 -2.78 3.32
N ALA A 85 -5.05 -3.34 4.52
CA ALA A 85 -3.91 -3.00 5.35
C ALA A 85 -2.59 -3.39 4.67
N GLU A 86 -2.51 -4.57 4.07
CA GLU A 86 -1.35 -5.02 3.29
C GLU A 86 -1.09 -4.11 2.08
N LEU A 87 -2.14 -3.75 1.33
CA LEU A 87 -2.04 -2.84 0.18
C LEU A 87 -1.52 -1.46 0.61
N THR A 88 -2.00 -0.95 1.75
CA THR A 88 -1.56 0.33 2.32
C THR A 88 -0.08 0.26 2.72
N ALA A 89 0.32 -0.78 3.44
CA ALA A 89 1.71 -1.01 3.82
C ALA A 89 2.63 -1.13 2.60
N ALA A 90 2.19 -1.82 1.53
CA ALA A 90 2.95 -1.93 0.29
C ALA A 90 3.10 -0.59 -0.43
N ARG A 91 2.07 0.26 -0.43
CA ARG A 91 2.12 1.62 -0.99
C ARG A 91 3.07 2.52 -0.20
N ASP A 92 3.05 2.45 1.12
CA ASP A 92 3.96 3.20 1.99
C ASP A 92 5.42 2.77 1.77
N GLN A 93 5.67 1.47 1.64
CA GLN A 93 6.99 0.94 1.28
C GLN A 93 7.46 1.44 -0.09
N LEU A 94 6.57 1.45 -1.09
CA LEU A 94 6.88 1.98 -2.41
C LEU A 94 7.23 3.47 -2.34
N ALA A 95 6.43 4.27 -1.63
CA ALA A 95 6.67 5.69 -1.45
C ALA A 95 8.00 5.97 -0.74
N ALA A 96 8.33 5.21 0.31
CA ALA A 96 9.61 5.30 1.00
C ALA A 96 10.78 4.92 0.10
N ALA A 97 10.64 3.85 -0.70
CA ALA A 97 11.67 3.44 -1.66
C ALA A 97 11.88 4.49 -2.76
N THR A 98 10.81 5.05 -3.31
CA THR A 98 10.88 6.15 -4.29
C THR A 98 11.52 7.39 -3.69
N GLY A 99 11.19 7.74 -2.43
CA GLY A 99 11.83 8.84 -1.71
C GLY A 99 13.34 8.65 -1.60
N ARG A 100 13.79 7.47 -1.16
CA ARG A 100 15.23 7.13 -1.10
C ARG A 100 15.90 7.15 -2.46
N ILE A 101 15.24 6.64 -3.51
CA ILE A 101 15.79 6.69 -4.88
C ILE A 101 15.95 8.15 -5.34
N SER A 102 14.97 9.02 -5.05
CA SER A 102 15.05 10.43 -5.39
C SER A 102 16.16 11.15 -4.62
N GLU A 103 16.34 10.83 -3.33
CA GLU A 103 17.42 11.35 -2.51
C GLU A 103 18.79 10.94 -3.07
N LEU A 104 18.97 9.65 -3.38
CA LEU A 104 20.19 9.13 -4.01
C LEU A 104 20.45 9.74 -5.39
N ALA A 105 19.39 9.98 -6.18
CA ALA A 105 19.51 10.63 -7.48
C ALA A 105 19.94 12.09 -7.33
N ASN A 106 19.41 12.81 -6.33
CA ASN A 106 19.80 14.19 -6.05
C ASN A 106 21.24 14.27 -5.51
N GLU A 107 21.64 13.38 -4.61
CA GLU A 107 23.02 13.26 -4.12
C GLU A 107 23.99 12.97 -5.27
N LYS A 108 23.63 12.07 -6.19
CA LYS A 108 24.46 11.77 -7.37
C LYS A 108 24.59 12.95 -8.32
N ALA A 109 23.53 13.75 -8.49
CA ALA A 109 23.59 14.98 -9.29
C ALA A 109 24.51 16.01 -8.64
N GLN A 110 24.37 16.21 -7.33
CA GLN A 110 25.19 17.15 -6.57
C GLN A 110 26.68 16.76 -6.57
N LEU A 111 26.98 15.47 -6.36
CA LEU A 111 28.35 14.94 -6.49
C LEU A 111 28.88 15.01 -7.93
N GLY A 112 28.00 14.89 -8.93
CA GLY A 112 28.35 15.06 -10.33
C GLY A 112 28.82 16.48 -10.63
N ASP A 113 28.07 17.49 -10.18
CA ASP A 113 28.39 18.91 -10.36
C ASP A 113 29.66 19.31 -9.60
N GLU A 114 29.85 18.82 -8.36
CA GLU A 114 31.08 19.02 -7.57
C GLU A 114 32.31 18.42 -8.24
N ASN A 115 32.17 17.24 -8.84
CA ASN A 115 33.27 16.59 -9.55
C ASN A 115 33.64 17.33 -10.83
N VAL A 116 32.65 17.84 -11.60
CA VAL A 116 32.91 18.69 -12.77
C VAL A 116 33.62 19.98 -12.38
N ALA A 117 33.20 20.64 -11.30
CA ALA A 117 33.87 21.84 -10.79
C ALA A 117 35.31 21.54 -10.34
N SER A 118 35.54 20.42 -9.65
CA SER A 118 36.88 19.98 -9.25
C SER A 118 37.80 19.68 -10.44
N GLN A 119 37.27 19.05 -11.50
CA GLN A 119 38.03 18.81 -12.74
C GLN A 119 38.43 20.12 -13.44
N GLN A 120 37.55 21.13 -13.47
CA GLN A 120 37.89 22.44 -14.05
C GLN A 120 39.02 23.14 -13.28
N HIS A 121 39.04 23.04 -11.95
CA HIS A 121 40.13 23.61 -11.14
C HIS A 121 41.47 22.90 -11.34
N LEU A 122 41.45 21.58 -11.51
CA LEU A 122 42.66 20.79 -11.79
C LEU A 122 43.21 21.06 -13.19
N ASP A 123 42.33 21.21 -14.19
CA ASP A 123 42.74 21.54 -15.57
C ASP A 123 43.33 22.96 -15.64
N TYR A 124 42.73 23.93 -14.93
CA TYR A 124 43.28 25.28 -14.81
C TYR A 124 44.66 25.28 -14.13
N GLN A 125 44.83 24.55 -13.02
CA GLN A 125 46.12 24.44 -12.34
C GLN A 125 47.19 23.72 -13.18
N ALA A 126 46.80 22.72 -13.98
CA ALA A 126 47.71 22.04 -14.89
C ALA A 126 48.21 22.97 -15.99
N ARG A 127 47.31 23.72 -16.65
CA ARG A 127 47.68 24.68 -17.70
C ARG A 127 48.55 25.83 -17.15
N VAL A 128 48.24 26.35 -15.97
CA VAL A 128 49.02 27.41 -15.32
C VAL A 128 50.41 26.91 -14.89
N SER A 129 50.51 25.68 -14.36
CA SER A 129 51.80 25.10 -13.94
C SER A 129 52.70 24.78 -15.13
N GLU A 130 52.13 24.29 -16.24
CA GLU A 130 52.87 24.04 -17.48
C GLU A 130 53.40 25.34 -18.10
N ALA A 131 52.58 26.40 -18.09
CA ALA A 131 52.98 27.71 -18.57
C ALA A 131 54.09 28.33 -17.69
N ALA A 132 53.96 28.25 -16.36
CA ALA A 132 54.99 28.73 -15.44
C ALA A 132 56.32 27.98 -15.59
N ALA A 133 56.28 26.66 -15.85
CA ALA A 133 57.47 25.87 -16.12
C ALA A 133 58.17 26.29 -17.42
N LYS A 134 57.41 26.57 -18.50
CA LYS A 134 57.97 27.06 -19.78
C LYS A 134 58.65 28.42 -19.61
N VAL A 135 58.04 29.34 -18.87
CA VAL A 135 58.63 30.66 -18.58
C VAL A 135 59.92 30.52 -17.77
N ALA A 136 59.92 29.67 -16.73
CA ALA A 136 61.11 29.46 -15.89
C ALA A 136 62.29 28.88 -16.68
N VAL A 137 62.04 27.93 -17.59
CA VAL A 137 63.07 27.36 -18.48
C VAL A 137 63.62 28.41 -19.45
N ALA A 138 62.74 29.21 -20.07
CA ALA A 138 63.16 30.24 -21.01
C ALA A 138 63.99 31.35 -20.35
N LEU A 139 63.60 31.78 -19.13
CA LEU A 139 64.36 32.76 -18.34
C LEU A 139 65.74 32.23 -17.95
N GLY A 140 65.82 30.96 -17.53
CA GLY A 140 67.09 30.30 -17.20
C GLY A 140 68.04 30.21 -18.39
N SER A 141 67.53 29.92 -19.58
CA SER A 141 68.33 29.91 -20.81
C SER A 141 68.83 31.30 -21.22
N CYS A 142 68.02 32.35 -21.07
CA CYS A 142 68.44 33.74 -21.36
C CYS A 142 69.50 34.25 -20.38
N VAL A 143 69.44 33.88 -19.10
CA VAL A 143 70.47 34.25 -18.10
C VAL A 143 71.79 33.53 -18.37
N ASN A 144 71.77 32.22 -18.63
CA ASN A 144 72.99 31.45 -18.94
C ASN A 144 73.66 31.92 -20.24
N ALA A 145 72.87 32.30 -21.25
CA ALA A 145 73.39 32.88 -22.49
C ALA A 145 74.05 34.26 -22.27
N GLN A 146 73.50 35.09 -21.37
CA GLN A 146 74.11 36.37 -20.98
C GLN A 146 75.40 36.18 -20.18
N GLU A 147 75.49 35.18 -19.29
CA GLU A 147 76.73 34.86 -18.58
C GLU A 147 77.84 34.40 -19.55
N GLN A 148 77.50 33.58 -20.54
CA GLN A 148 78.46 33.19 -21.58
C GLN A 148 78.92 34.38 -22.42
N LEU A 149 78.02 35.31 -22.76
CA LEU A 149 78.38 36.52 -23.49
C LEU A 149 79.36 37.40 -22.70
N ILE A 150 79.20 37.52 -21.37
CA ILE A 150 80.13 38.25 -20.50
C ILE A 150 81.50 37.55 -20.50
N GLY A 151 81.54 36.21 -20.42
CA GLY A 151 82.80 35.45 -20.50
C GLY A 151 83.53 35.59 -21.85
N TYR A 152 82.80 35.66 -22.96
CA TYR A 152 83.37 35.93 -24.29
C TYR A 152 83.92 37.35 -24.42
N LEU A 153 83.35 38.33 -23.71
CA LEU A 153 83.83 39.72 -23.71
C LEU A 153 85.08 39.92 -22.83
N GLU A 154 85.29 39.07 -21.82
CA GLU A 154 86.54 39.04 -21.04
C GLU A 154 87.73 38.50 -21.84
N ASP A 155 87.49 37.67 -22.86
CA ASP A 155 88.51 37.02 -23.70
C ASP A 155 88.39 37.42 -25.21
N ALA A 156 87.99 38.68 -25.45
CA ALA A 156 87.61 39.19 -26.78
C ALA A 156 88.75 39.15 -27.82
N ASP A 157 90.02 39.15 -27.40
CA ASP A 157 91.18 39.08 -28.30
C ASP A 157 91.40 37.67 -28.91
N ALA A 158 90.69 36.65 -28.42
CA ALA A 158 90.82 35.26 -28.88
C ALA A 158 89.77 34.84 -29.95
N TYR A 159 88.77 35.68 -30.25
CA TYR A 159 87.61 35.33 -31.09
C TYR A 159 87.36 36.32 -32.24
N ASP A 160 86.78 35.83 -33.35
CA ASP A 160 86.49 36.63 -34.55
C ASP A 160 85.27 37.56 -34.31
N PRO A 161 85.34 38.86 -34.65
CA PRO A 161 84.24 39.81 -34.49
C PRO A 161 82.94 39.42 -35.22
N ALA A 162 83.03 38.64 -36.31
CA ALA A 162 81.85 38.15 -37.01
C ALA A 162 81.07 37.09 -36.20
N ASP A 163 81.76 36.27 -35.42
CA ASP A 163 81.16 35.22 -34.60
C ASP A 163 80.53 35.79 -33.32
N LEU A 164 81.14 36.83 -32.74
CA LEU A 164 80.56 37.60 -31.63
C LEU A 164 79.22 38.25 -32.01
N THR A 165 79.13 38.81 -33.22
CA THR A 165 77.88 39.44 -33.72
C THR A 165 76.79 38.39 -33.98
N ARG A 166 77.17 37.23 -34.55
CA ARG A 166 76.22 36.12 -34.77
C ARG A 166 75.68 35.57 -33.45
N PHE A 167 76.55 35.44 -32.44
CA PHE A 167 76.15 34.99 -31.12
C PHE A 167 75.23 36.00 -30.42
N GLN A 168 75.57 37.29 -30.44
CA GLN A 168 74.69 38.35 -29.90
C GLN A 168 73.29 38.32 -30.51
N ASN A 169 73.18 38.15 -31.83
CA ASN A 169 71.89 38.03 -32.50
C ASN A 169 71.12 36.76 -32.10
N GLN A 170 71.81 35.62 -31.93
CA GLN A 170 71.18 34.38 -31.45
C GLN A 170 70.69 34.50 -30.00
N VAL A 171 71.43 35.19 -29.13
CA VAL A 171 71.02 35.48 -27.76
C VAL A 171 69.81 36.42 -27.75
N GLY A 172 69.81 37.45 -28.58
CA GLY A 172 68.67 38.35 -28.78
C GLY A 172 67.41 37.59 -29.21
N ASP A 173 67.50 36.80 -30.29
CA ASP A 173 66.39 35.98 -30.80
C ASP A 173 65.83 35.00 -29.75
N LEU A 174 66.69 34.48 -28.86
CA LEU A 174 66.27 33.56 -27.80
C LEU A 174 65.54 34.29 -26.67
N CYS A 175 66.02 35.47 -26.25
CA CYS A 175 65.38 36.28 -25.22
C CYS A 175 64.08 36.93 -25.74
N ASP A 176 63.99 37.28 -27.03
CA ASP A 176 62.76 37.79 -27.64
C ASP A 176 61.67 36.72 -27.68
N LYS A 177 62.01 35.47 -28.05
CA LYS A 177 61.06 34.34 -27.98
C LYS A 177 60.58 34.06 -26.55
N ALA A 178 61.43 34.29 -25.55
CA ALA A 178 61.06 34.15 -24.14
C ALA A 178 60.07 35.25 -23.70
N ASN A 179 60.26 36.48 -24.18
CA ASN A 179 59.34 37.59 -23.95
C ASN A 179 57.99 37.38 -24.67
N ASP A 180 58.01 36.97 -25.94
CA ASP A 180 56.79 36.66 -26.71
C ASP A 180 55.95 35.57 -26.03
N ALA A 181 56.59 34.53 -25.47
CA ALA A 181 55.92 33.49 -24.72
C ALA A 181 55.33 33.99 -23.39
N ASN A 182 55.96 34.98 -22.75
CA ASN A 182 55.45 35.63 -21.55
C ASN A 182 54.25 36.53 -21.87
N ASP A 183 54.33 37.31 -22.94
CA ASP A 183 53.26 38.19 -23.42
C ASP A 183 52.02 37.39 -23.85
N ALA A 184 52.23 36.26 -24.55
CA ALA A 184 51.15 35.33 -24.88
C ALA A 184 50.46 34.76 -23.62
N LEU A 185 51.23 34.43 -22.58
CA LEU A 185 50.68 33.97 -21.30
C LEU A 185 49.91 35.08 -20.57
N GLN A 186 50.42 36.31 -20.56
CA GLN A 186 49.74 37.44 -19.95
C GLN A 186 48.43 37.78 -20.68
N ALA A 187 48.40 37.66 -22.01
CA ALA A 187 47.18 37.84 -22.79
C ALA A 187 46.11 36.79 -22.46
N GLU A 188 46.50 35.53 -22.23
CA GLU A 188 45.57 34.43 -21.87
C GLU A 188 45.11 34.51 -20.40
N LEU A 189 45.86 35.18 -19.52
CA LEU A 189 45.45 35.45 -18.13
C LEU A 189 44.61 36.72 -17.96
N ALA A 190 44.65 37.64 -18.94
CA ALA A 190 43.91 38.90 -18.93
C ALA A 190 42.56 38.82 -19.67
N SER A 191 42.29 37.73 -20.39
CA SER A 191 41.03 37.42 -21.09
C SER A 191 40.08 36.60 -20.23
#